data_AF-A0A251VAW3-F1
#
_entry.id   AF-A0A251VAW3-F1
#
_cell.length_a   1.000
_cell.length_b   1.000
_cell.length_c   1.000
_cell.angle_alpha   90.00
_cell.angle_beta   90.00
_cell.angle_gamma   90.00
#
_symmetry.space_group_name_H-M   'P 1'
#
loop_
_entity.id
_entity.type
_entity.pdbx_description
1 polymer ?
#
loop_
_entity_poly.entity_id
_entity_poly.type
_entity_poly.pdbx_seq_one_letter_code
_entity_poly.pdbx_strand_id
1 'polypeptide(L)' 'MVLRKAFQNTINPADGKLAPKWEGPYLIEAEAGKGAYRLLTMEGNLLPRAWNAVHLKKYFM' A
#
# COMPACT_ATOMS: atom_id res chain seq x y z
N MET A 1 -3.34 -9.35 -5.46
CA MET A 1 -3.50 -8.13 -4.62
C MET A 1 -2.11 -7.63 -4.21
N VAL A 2 -1.98 -6.43 -3.66
CA VAL A 2 -0.68 -5.92 -3.16
C VAL A 2 -0.83 -5.34 -1.77
N LEU A 3 0.14 -5.58 -0.91
CA LEU A 3 0.26 -4.87 0.37
C LEU A 3 1.10 -3.63 0.17
N ARG A 4 0.74 -2.53 0.83
CA ARG A 4 1.54 -1.31 0.84
C ARG A 4 2.46 -1.32 2.04
N LYS A 5 3.70 -0.86 1.89
CA LYS A 5 4.61 -0.67 3.02
C LYS A 5 4.06 0.38 3.98
N ALA A 6 3.87 0.03 5.25
CA ALA A 6 3.51 0.97 6.29
C ALA A 6 4.72 1.86 6.62
N PHE A 7 4.48 3.17 6.71
CA PHE A 7 5.49 4.13 7.15
C PHE A 7 5.15 4.60 8.57
N GLN A 8 6.10 5.17 9.30
CA GLN A 8 5.88 5.66 10.66
C GLN A 8 4.73 6.68 10.80
N ASN A 9 4.31 7.27 9.67
CA ASN A 9 3.14 8.14 9.56
C ASN A 9 1.79 7.40 9.45
N THR A 10 1.77 6.12 9.05
CA THR A 10 0.55 5.29 8.95
C THR A 10 0.51 4.19 10.01
N ILE A 11 1.63 3.96 10.70
CA ILE A 11 1.71 3.11 11.88
C ILE A 11 0.95 3.81 13.01
N ASN A 12 -0.10 3.15 13.52
CA ASN A 12 -0.80 3.66 14.68
C ASN A 12 0.19 3.66 15.86
N PRO A 13 0.45 4.80 16.53
CA PRO A 13 1.44 4.88 17.60
C PRO A 13 1.11 3.94 18.79
N ALA A 14 -0.14 3.48 18.88
CA ALA A 14 -0.60 2.47 19.84
C ALA A 14 -0.05 1.06 19.58
N ASP A 15 0.32 0.72 18.34
CA ASP A 15 0.82 -0.62 17.95
C ASP A 15 2.29 -0.84 18.36
N GLY A 16 2.99 0.22 18.75
CA GLY A 16 4.36 0.16 19.27
C GLY A 16 5.33 -0.58 18.33
N LYS A 17 6.20 -1.40 18.93
CA LYS A 17 7.28 -2.12 18.22
C LYS A 17 6.78 -3.27 17.32
N LEU A 18 5.49 -3.60 17.38
CA LEU A 18 4.87 -4.72 16.66
C LEU A 18 3.97 -4.29 15.50
N ALA A 19 3.96 -2.99 15.18
CA ALA A 19 3.21 -2.45 14.07
C ALA A 19 3.42 -3.26 12.77
N PRO A 20 2.33 -3.67 12.09
CA PRO A 20 2.45 -4.38 10.83
C PRO A 20 3.19 -3.50 9.82
N LYS A 21 4.34 -3.98 9.35
CA LYS A 21 5.18 -3.29 8.35
C LYS A 21 4.50 -3.14 6.99
N TRP A 22 3.37 -3.82 6.80
CA TRP A 22 2.59 -3.86 5.57
C TRP A 22 1.14 -3.59 5.93
N GLU A 23 0.57 -2.58 5.30
CA GLU A 23 -0.81 -2.15 5.47
C GLU A 23 -1.62 -2.68 4.30
N GLY A 24 -2.82 -3.21 4.61
CA GLY A 24 -3.96 -3.40 3.72
C GLY A 24 -3.73 -4.19 2.41
N PRO A 25 -4.64 -5.06 2.00
CA PRO A 25 -4.64 -5.53 0.63
C PRO A 25 -5.23 -4.44 -0.27
N TYR A 26 -4.42 -3.91 -1.18
CA TYR A 26 -4.81 -2.96 -2.21
C TYR A 26 -4.83 -3.65 -3.58
N LEU A 27 -5.57 -3.05 -4.51
CA LEU A 27 -5.58 -3.42 -5.92
C LEU A 27 -4.74 -2.41 -6.71
N ILE A 28 -4.05 -2.86 -7.74
CA ILE A 28 -3.37 -1.93 -8.67
C ILE A 28 -4.41 -1.52 -9.71
N GLU A 29 -4.68 -0.23 -9.84
CA GLU A 29 -5.56 0.33 -10.87
C GLU A 29 -4.81 0.51 -12.19
N ALA A 30 -3.78 1.35 -12.17
CA ALA A 30 -3.01 1.71 -13.35
C ALA A 30 -1.55 2.02 -12.99
N GLU A 31 -0.68 1.98 -13.99
CA GLU A 31 0.67 2.49 -13.84
C GLU A 31 0.67 4.03 -13.94
N ALA A 32 1.14 4.69 -12.90
CA ALA A 32 1.34 6.14 -12.86
C ALA A 32 2.62 6.59 -13.59
N GLY A 33 3.40 5.65 -14.13
CA GLY A 33 4.66 5.85 -14.85
C GLY A 33 5.90 5.66 -13.97
N LYS A 34 7.05 5.38 -14.62
CA LYS A 34 8.36 5.18 -13.97
C LYS A 34 8.35 4.13 -12.85
N GLY A 35 7.53 3.08 -12.99
CA GLY A 35 7.38 2.02 -11.98
C GLY A 35 6.56 2.42 -10.75
N ALA A 36 5.78 3.50 -10.84
CA ALA A 36 4.75 3.83 -9.86
C ALA A 36 3.38 3.33 -10.30
N TYR A 37 2.57 2.92 -9.33
CA TYR A 37 1.24 2.36 -9.52
C TYR A 37 0.22 3.12 -8.69
N ARG A 38 -0.95 3.38 -9.28
CA ARG A 38 -2.13 3.83 -8.55
C ARG A 38 -2.75 2.62 -7.87
N LEU A 39 -3.07 2.81 -6.60
CA LEU A 39 -3.69 1.78 -5.78
C LEU A 39 -5.17 2.10 -5.59
N LEU A 40 -5.98 1.06 -5.56
CA LEU A 40 -7.37 1.05 -5.14
C LEU A 40 -7.46 0.37 -3.77
N THR A 41 -8.26 0.94 -2.87
CA THR A 41 -8.68 0.25 -1.65
C THR A 41 -9.57 -0.94 -2.01
N MET A 42 -9.77 -1.86 -1.05
CA MET A 42 -10.72 -2.97 -1.23
C MET A 42 -12.16 -2.51 -1.46
N GLU A 43 -12.47 -1.28 -1.05
CA GLU A 43 -13.76 -0.62 -1.30
C GLU A 43 -13.85 0.03 -2.69
N GLY A 44 -12.80 -0.05 -3.51
CA GLY A 44 -12.77 0.54 -4.85
C GLY A 44 -12.45 2.04 -4.88
N ASN A 45 -11.98 2.61 -3.77
CA ASN A 45 -11.55 4.01 -3.73
C ASN A 45 -10.10 4.16 -4.20
N LEU A 46 -9.84 5.08 -5.12
CA LEU A 46 -8.48 5.39 -5.57
C LEU A 46 -7.70 6.11 -4.47
N LEU A 47 -6.49 5.62 -4.18
CA LEU A 47 -5.58 6.35 -3.33
C LEU A 47 -5.08 7.61 -4.05
N PRO A 48 -5.09 8.77 -3.38
CA PRO A 48 -4.68 10.04 -3.99
C PRO A 48 -3.19 10.07 -4.36
N ARG A 49 -2.39 9.11 -3.87
CA ARG A 49 -0.95 9.02 -4.10
C ARG A 49 -0.60 7.77 -4.90
N ALA A 50 0.21 7.95 -5.95
CA ALA A 50 0.84 6.83 -6.65
C ALA A 50 1.99 6.25 -5.82
N TRP A 51 2.10 4.93 -5.80
CA TRP A 51 3.07 4.18 -5.01
C TRP A 51 4.05 3.46 -5.91
N ASN A 52 5.34 3.65 -5.65
CA ASN A 52 6.38 2.95 -6.40
C ASN A 52 6.35 1.44 -6.08
N ALA A 53 6.65 0.61 -7.09
CA ALA A 53 6.70 -0.85 -6.97
C ALA A 53 7.54 -1.32 -5.77
N VAL A 54 8.62 -0.60 -5.44
CA VAL A 54 9.49 -0.91 -4.29
C VAL A 54 8.80 -0.81 -2.92
N HIS A 55 7.70 -0.07 -2.85
CA HIS A 55 6.87 0.07 -1.64
C HIS A 55 5.63 -0.83 -1.68
N LEU A 56 5.50 -1.69 -2.69
CA LEU A 56 4.42 -2.63 -2.85
C LEU A 56 4.95 -4.05 -2.72
N LYS A 57 4.25 -4.88 -1.96
CA LYS A 57 4.52 -6.31 -1.88
C LYS A 57 3.38 -7.06 -2.53
N LYS A 58 3.67 -7.84 -3.58
CA LYS A 58 2.66 -8.72 -4.17
C LYS A 58 2.17 -9.69 -3.09
N TYR A 59 0.87 -9.69 -2.87
CA TYR A 59 0.19 -10.61 -1.99
C TYR A 59 -0.68 -11.51 -2.87
N PHE A 60 -0.24 -12.76 -2.95
CA PHE A 60 -1.01 -13.86 -3.48
C PHE A 60 -1.65 -14.53 -2.27
N MET A 61 -2.97 -14.66 -2.31
CA MET A 61 -3.72 -15.44 -1.34
C MET A 61 -3.69 -16.90 -1.73
#